data_AF-A0A139SLC2-F1
#
_entry.id   AF-A0A139SLC2-F1
#
_cell.length_a   1.000
_cell.length_b   1.000
_cell.length_c   1.000
_cell.angle_alpha   90.00
_cell.angle_beta   90.00
_cell.angle_gamma   90.00
#
_symmetry.space_group_name_H-M   'P 1'
#
loop_
_entity.id
_entity.type
_entity.pdbx_description
1 polymer ?
#
loop_
_entity_poly.entity_id
_entity_poly.type
_entity_poly.pdbx_seq_one_letter_code
_entity_poly.pdbx_strand_id
1 'polypeptide(L)'
;MQFLGYVPKSERGVTLLEALLATAIAALMLGTLMQLLSDSQTELRAKNIADQIQNFQRVAAHYYQANRSQIMQAMENDSNGEAGEYCRVNLDKNGKGGTPAFDLKKNTCMIDASLLQARRLLPERGTHKTAHGEKLVAIFKRRYDDDKDILTQDVEMLVLTVLDKKGGGYTRNKARFAESSSIANYMGATGGVLPDQDRGKCIVDKSKGLFEVCGNGWKLDLQDFLDNSQLSSFRAML
;
A
#
# COMPACT_ATOMS: atom_id res chain seq x y z
N MET A 1 5.11 -74.46 43.32
CA MET A 1 5.24 -73.26 42.46
C MET A 1 4.05 -73.23 41.51
N GLN A 2 3.00 -72.51 41.87
CA GLN A 2 1.84 -72.27 41.00
C GLN A 2 2.06 -70.95 40.27
N PHE A 3 2.18 -71.02 38.94
CA PHE A 3 2.13 -69.83 38.08
C PHE A 3 0.66 -69.45 37.91
N LEU A 4 0.24 -68.38 38.59
CA LEU A 4 -1.03 -67.71 38.32
C LEU A 4 -0.95 -67.06 36.94
N GLY A 5 -1.59 -67.70 35.95
CA GLY A 5 -1.77 -67.16 34.62
C GLY A 5 -2.68 -65.94 34.67
N TYR A 6 -2.10 -64.76 34.40
CA TYR A 6 -2.83 -63.52 34.22
C TYR A 6 -3.50 -63.58 32.83
N VAL A 7 -4.81 -63.76 32.79
CA VAL A 7 -5.59 -63.62 31.56
C VAL A 7 -5.87 -62.12 31.38
N PRO A 8 -5.25 -61.42 30.40
CA PRO A 8 -5.60 -60.03 30.16
C PRO A 8 -7.05 -59.96 29.71
N LYS A 9 -7.89 -59.31 30.52
CA LYS A 9 -9.25 -58.95 30.12
C LYS A 9 -9.18 -58.17 28.81
N SER A 10 -9.98 -58.58 27.84
CA SER A 10 -10.14 -57.92 26.55
C SER A 10 -10.76 -56.53 26.74
N GLU A 11 -9.93 -55.51 26.98
CA GLU A 11 -10.28 -54.08 26.88
C GLU A 11 -10.06 -53.55 25.45
N ARG A 12 -10.21 -54.40 24.43
CA ARG A 12 -9.85 -54.09 23.04
C ARG A 12 -10.78 -53.10 22.32
N GLY A 13 -11.90 -52.71 22.94
CA GLY A 13 -12.85 -51.76 22.36
C GLY A 13 -12.60 -50.29 22.74
N VAL A 14 -12.12 -50.03 23.96
CA VAL A 14 -11.99 -48.66 24.49
C VAL A 14 -10.75 -47.98 23.94
N THR A 15 -9.64 -48.71 23.80
CA THR A 15 -8.36 -48.17 23.30
C THR A 15 -8.43 -47.69 21.85
N LEU A 16 -9.27 -48.33 21.02
CA LEU A 16 -9.43 -47.96 19.60
C LEU A 16 -10.28 -46.69 19.46
N LEU A 17 -11.31 -46.56 20.30
CA LEU A 17 -12.16 -45.37 20.34
C LEU A 17 -11.40 -44.15 20.90
N GLU A 18 -10.57 -44.36 21.92
CA GLU A 18 -9.70 -43.33 22.49
C GLU A 18 -8.63 -42.86 21.49
N ALA A 19 -8.02 -43.78 20.73
CA ALA A 19 -7.09 -43.43 19.66
C ALA A 19 -7.76 -42.64 18.53
N LEU A 20 -8.99 -42.98 18.16
CA LEU A 20 -9.78 -42.22 17.17
C LEU A 20 -10.12 -40.82 17.66
N LEU A 21 -10.49 -40.68 18.93
CA LEU A 21 -10.78 -39.36 19.52
C LEU A 21 -9.51 -38.50 19.60
N ALA A 22 -8.39 -39.07 20.05
CA ALA A 22 -7.11 -38.39 20.14
C ALA A 22 -6.61 -37.89 18.77
N THR A 23 -6.74 -38.73 17.73
CA THR A 23 -6.38 -38.33 16.36
C THR A 23 -7.31 -37.25 15.79
N ALA A 24 -8.61 -37.31 16.07
CA ALA A 24 -9.56 -36.26 15.67
C ALA A 24 -9.25 -34.90 16.34
N ILE A 25 -8.94 -34.90 17.63
CA ILE A 25 -8.55 -33.69 18.37
C ILE A 25 -7.21 -33.15 17.84
N ALA A 26 -6.24 -34.04 17.58
CA ALA A 26 -4.95 -33.64 17.01
C ALA A 26 -5.12 -33.01 15.62
N ALA A 27 -5.98 -33.57 14.76
CA ALA A 27 -6.28 -33.01 13.45
C ALA A 27 -6.94 -31.62 13.55
N LEU A 28 -7.87 -31.43 14.49
CA LEU A 28 -8.48 -30.12 14.76
C LEU A 28 -7.45 -29.10 15.24
N MET A 29 -6.58 -29.46 16.19
CA MET A 29 -5.50 -28.58 16.67
C MET A 29 -4.51 -28.22 15.56
N LEU A 30 -4.14 -29.17 14.70
CA LEU A 30 -3.28 -28.90 13.55
C LEU A 30 -3.95 -27.94 12.56
N GLY A 31 -5.25 -28.09 12.32
CA GLY A 31 -6.01 -27.19 11.45
C GLY A 31 -6.04 -25.74 11.95
N THR A 32 -6.27 -25.53 13.25
CA THR A 32 -6.28 -24.17 13.83
C THR A 32 -4.89 -23.54 13.87
N LEU A 33 -3.84 -24.33 14.13
CA LEU A 33 -2.45 -23.86 14.06
C LEU A 33 -2.06 -23.41 12.66
N MET A 34 -2.51 -24.10 11.60
CA MET A 34 -2.23 -23.69 10.22
C MET A 34 -2.87 -22.34 9.87
N GLN A 35 -4.11 -22.11 10.33
CA GLN A 35 -4.78 -20.81 10.14
C GLN A 35 -4.02 -19.69 10.87
N LEU A 36 -3.64 -19.92 12.13
CA LEU A 36 -2.86 -18.96 12.91
C LEU A 36 -1.52 -18.61 12.26
N LEU A 37 -0.81 -19.60 11.71
CA LEU A 37 0.45 -19.38 10.99
C LEU A 37 0.25 -18.56 9.71
N SER A 38 -0.82 -18.82 8.96
CA SER A 38 -1.17 -18.05 7.75
C SER A 38 -1.47 -16.59 8.08
N ASP A 39 -2.23 -16.34 9.14
CA ASP A 39 -2.57 -14.99 9.59
C ASP A 39 -1.32 -14.26 10.10
N SER A 40 -0.48 -14.94 10.89
CA SER A 40 0.80 -14.40 11.37
C SER A 40 1.74 -14.00 10.23
N GLN A 41 1.85 -14.82 9.18
CA GLN A 41 2.66 -14.48 8.01
C GLN A 41 2.11 -13.28 7.23
N THR A 42 0.78 -13.12 7.17
CA THR A 42 0.14 -11.98 6.52
C THR A 42 0.36 -10.70 7.32
N GLU A 43 0.25 -10.77 8.64
CA GLU A 43 0.53 -9.65 9.54
C GLU A 43 2.00 -9.21 9.50
N LEU A 44 2.94 -10.16 9.48
CA LEU A 44 4.37 -9.83 9.33
C LEU A 44 4.67 -9.18 7.97
N ARG A 45 4.03 -9.64 6.89
CA ARG A 45 4.16 -9.00 5.56
C ARG A 45 3.58 -7.59 5.57
N ALA A 46 2.38 -7.42 6.11
CA ALA A 46 1.74 -6.11 6.24
C ALA A 46 2.60 -5.14 7.04
N LYS A 47 3.18 -5.58 8.16
CA LYS A 47 4.13 -4.79 8.96
C LYS A 47 5.37 -4.38 8.15
N ASN A 48 6.02 -5.32 7.47
CA ASN A 48 7.20 -5.02 6.66
C ASN A 48 6.88 -4.02 5.54
N ILE A 49 5.72 -4.13 4.89
CA ILE A 49 5.28 -3.18 3.87
C ILE A 49 4.97 -1.81 4.50
N ALA A 50 4.32 -1.76 5.66
CA ALA A 50 4.08 -0.52 6.39
C ALA A 50 5.41 0.20 6.73
N ASP A 51 6.42 -0.54 7.21
CA ASP A 51 7.76 0.01 7.48
C ASP A 51 8.42 0.56 6.20
N GLN A 52 8.24 -0.13 5.06
CA GLN A 52 8.73 0.33 3.76
C GLN A 52 8.03 1.62 3.31
N ILE A 53 6.71 1.71 3.47
CA ILE A 53 5.93 2.92 3.14
C ILE A 53 6.35 4.08 4.04
N GLN A 54 6.50 3.87 5.35
CA GLN A 54 6.97 4.89 6.28
C GLN A 54 8.38 5.37 5.94
N ASN A 55 9.28 4.45 5.59
CA ASN A 55 10.62 4.83 5.16
C ASN A 55 10.58 5.63 3.85
N PHE A 56 9.77 5.22 2.87
CA PHE A 56 9.57 5.96 1.63
C PHE A 56 9.00 7.36 1.91
N GLN A 57 7.98 7.47 2.75
CA GLN A 57 7.36 8.72 3.16
C GLN A 57 8.39 9.69 3.76
N ARG A 58 9.26 9.19 4.65
CA ARG A 58 10.34 9.99 5.24
C ARG A 58 11.34 10.46 4.19
N VAL A 59 11.78 9.58 3.29
CA VAL A 59 12.73 9.95 2.23
C VAL A 59 12.12 10.94 1.25
N ALA A 60 10.86 10.75 0.87
CA ALA A 60 10.10 11.66 0.03
C ALA A 60 9.98 13.05 0.70
N ALA A 61 9.65 13.10 1.99
CA ALA A 61 9.60 14.34 2.75
C ALA A 61 10.96 15.06 2.79
N HIS A 62 12.05 14.33 3.03
CA HIS A 62 13.40 14.92 2.98
C HIS A 62 13.77 15.42 1.58
N TYR A 63 13.40 14.68 0.54
CA TYR A 63 13.61 15.13 -0.84
C TYR A 63 12.85 16.42 -1.12
N TYR A 64 11.59 16.52 -0.68
CA TYR A 64 10.81 17.74 -0.78
C TYR A 64 11.46 18.90 -0.02
N GLN A 65 11.88 18.69 1.22
CA GLN A 65 12.55 19.73 2.01
C GLN A 65 13.84 20.25 1.34
N ALA A 66 14.64 19.35 0.77
CA ALA A 66 15.89 19.71 0.10
C ALA A 66 15.67 20.48 -1.22
N ASN A 67 14.56 20.22 -1.92
CA ASN A 67 14.26 20.80 -3.24
C ASN A 67 12.97 21.63 -3.23
N ARG A 68 12.66 22.22 -2.06
CA ARG A 68 11.36 22.86 -1.81
C ARG A 68 11.05 23.93 -2.84
N SER A 69 12.00 24.81 -3.13
CA SER A 69 11.81 25.89 -4.11
C SER A 69 11.47 25.39 -5.50
N GLN A 70 12.14 24.34 -5.97
CA GLN A 70 11.97 23.81 -7.32
C GLN A 70 10.67 23.03 -7.44
N ILE A 71 10.30 22.26 -6.42
CA ILE A 71 9.03 21.53 -6.40
C ILE A 71 7.85 22.50 -6.30
N MET A 72 7.96 23.57 -5.49
CA MET A 72 6.93 24.62 -5.41
C MET A 72 6.80 25.37 -6.74
N GLN A 73 7.92 25.66 -7.40
CA GLN A 73 7.90 26.27 -8.73
C GLN A 73 7.22 25.35 -9.75
N ALA A 74 7.47 24.04 -9.69
CA ALA A 74 6.83 23.06 -10.59
C ALA A 74 5.30 22.99 -10.40
N MET A 75 4.81 23.30 -9.20
CA MET A 75 3.37 23.36 -8.90
C MET A 75 2.73 24.68 -9.36
N GLU A 76 3.47 25.79 -9.35
CA GLU A 76 2.96 27.12 -9.71
C GLU A 76 3.09 27.43 -11.20
N ASN A 77 4.28 27.22 -11.75
CA ASN A 77 4.63 27.59 -13.11
C ASN A 77 5.90 26.88 -13.55
N ASP A 78 5.79 25.97 -14.52
CA ASP A 78 6.95 25.33 -15.15
C ASP A 78 7.33 26.04 -16.46
N SER A 79 7.67 27.33 -16.37
CA SER A 79 7.97 28.16 -17.55
C SER A 79 9.18 27.68 -18.34
N ASN A 80 10.12 26.99 -17.67
CA ASN A 80 11.43 26.63 -18.21
C ASN A 80 11.62 25.11 -18.36
N GLY A 81 10.67 24.28 -17.93
CA GLY A 81 10.78 22.81 -17.95
C GLY A 81 11.75 22.22 -16.90
N GLU A 82 12.57 23.05 -16.26
CA GLU A 82 13.56 22.64 -15.26
C GLU A 82 12.93 22.27 -13.92
N ALA A 83 11.80 22.89 -13.56
CA ALA A 83 11.10 22.59 -12.32
C ALA A 83 10.35 21.25 -12.45
N GLY A 84 9.83 20.96 -13.65
CA GLY A 84 9.24 19.66 -14.00
C GLY A 84 10.17 18.46 -13.80
N GLU A 85 11.50 18.65 -13.81
CA GLU A 85 12.47 17.57 -13.56
C GLU A 85 12.44 17.04 -12.12
N TYR A 86 11.94 17.83 -11.17
CA TYR A 86 11.78 17.43 -9.78
C TYR A 86 10.49 16.66 -9.52
N CYS A 87 9.54 16.72 -10.46
CA CYS A 87 8.21 16.14 -10.39
C CYS A 87 8.02 15.13 -11.53
N ARG A 88 8.67 13.97 -11.42
CA ARG A 88 8.63 12.94 -12.46
C ARG A 88 8.39 11.56 -11.87
N VAL A 89 7.76 10.74 -12.68
CA VAL A 89 7.48 9.32 -12.39
C VAL A 89 7.99 8.43 -13.53
N ASN A 90 8.27 7.17 -13.20
CA ASN A 90 8.80 6.16 -14.12
C ASN A 90 10.13 6.55 -14.79
N LEU A 91 11.08 7.09 -14.03
CA LEU A 91 12.44 7.29 -14.49
C LEU A 91 13.15 5.95 -14.67
N ASP A 92 14.05 5.92 -15.66
CA ASP A 92 15.01 4.82 -15.76
C ASP A 92 16.06 4.92 -14.66
N LYS A 93 16.72 3.79 -14.38
CA LYS A 93 17.81 3.70 -13.38
C LYS A 93 18.94 4.71 -13.62
N ASN A 94 19.14 5.12 -14.87
CA ASN A 94 20.15 6.10 -15.24
C ASN A 94 19.73 7.56 -15.00
N GLY A 95 18.56 7.78 -14.39
CA GLY A 95 17.99 9.12 -14.16
C GLY A 95 17.56 9.84 -15.43
N LYS A 96 17.39 9.11 -16.53
CA LYS A 96 16.92 9.63 -17.82
C LYS A 96 15.48 9.20 -18.07
N GLY A 97 14.78 9.97 -18.88
CA GLY A 97 13.39 9.70 -19.25
C GLY A 97 12.42 10.05 -18.11
N GLY A 98 11.35 9.29 -17.99
CA GLY A 98 10.25 9.58 -17.06
C GLY A 98 9.22 10.56 -17.63
N THR A 99 8.01 10.45 -17.11
CA THR A 99 6.89 11.31 -17.46
C THR A 99 6.81 12.45 -16.46
N PRO A 100 6.74 13.72 -16.89
CA PRO A 100 6.41 14.83 -16.01
C PRO A 100 5.08 14.56 -15.32
N ALA A 101 5.04 14.76 -14.01
CA ALA A 101 3.96 14.34 -13.14
C ALA A 101 3.57 15.48 -12.19
N PHE A 102 3.37 16.67 -12.76
CA PHE A 102 2.88 17.85 -12.06
C PHE A 102 1.59 18.34 -12.72
N ASP A 103 0.73 19.00 -11.92
CA ASP A 103 -0.46 19.69 -12.43
C ASP A 103 -0.53 21.10 -11.82
N LEU A 104 -0.50 22.10 -12.70
CA LEU A 104 -0.60 23.52 -12.34
C LEU A 104 -2.00 23.90 -11.86
N LYS A 105 -3.05 23.21 -12.30
CA LYS A 105 -4.44 23.50 -11.89
C LYS A 105 -4.70 22.99 -10.48
N LYS A 106 -4.16 21.82 -10.15
CA LYS A 106 -4.30 21.19 -8.83
C LYS A 106 -3.16 21.55 -7.88
N ASN A 107 -2.14 22.27 -8.35
CA ASN A 107 -0.93 22.61 -7.61
C ASN A 107 -0.29 21.36 -6.99
N THR A 108 -0.17 20.30 -7.79
CA THR A 108 0.34 19.00 -7.35
C THR A 108 1.64 18.62 -8.07
N CYS A 109 2.47 17.87 -7.37
CA CYS A 109 3.72 17.30 -7.87
C CYS A 109 3.83 15.86 -7.38
N MET A 110 4.03 14.92 -8.29
CA MET A 110 4.20 13.52 -7.96
C MET A 110 5.65 13.08 -8.15
N ILE A 111 6.12 12.29 -7.20
CA ILE A 111 7.39 11.59 -7.28
C ILE A 111 7.17 10.12 -7.00
N ASP A 112 7.86 9.24 -7.71
CA ASP A 112 7.81 7.82 -7.42
C ASP A 112 9.14 7.31 -6.86
N ALA A 113 9.13 6.05 -6.44
CA ALA A 113 10.32 5.38 -5.99
C ALA A 113 11.45 5.37 -7.04
N SER A 114 11.14 5.38 -8.33
CA SER A 114 12.16 5.38 -9.39
C SER A 114 12.96 6.68 -9.43
N LEU A 115 12.31 7.83 -9.22
CA LEU A 115 12.99 9.13 -9.09
C LEU A 115 13.96 9.12 -7.90
N LEU A 116 13.48 8.67 -6.73
CA LEU A 116 14.31 8.64 -5.52
C LEU A 116 15.47 7.65 -5.63
N GLN A 117 15.30 6.54 -6.36
CA GLN A 117 16.41 5.63 -6.70
C GLN A 117 17.41 6.27 -7.65
N ALA A 118 16.95 6.94 -8.72
CA ALA A 118 17.82 7.63 -9.66
C ALA A 118 18.66 8.72 -8.99
N ARG A 119 18.11 9.36 -7.95
CA ARG A 119 18.81 10.34 -7.09
C ARG A 119 19.64 9.70 -5.97
N ARG A 120 19.71 8.37 -5.90
CA ARG A 120 20.44 7.58 -4.89
C ARG A 120 19.98 7.84 -3.45
N LEU A 121 18.75 8.31 -3.27
CA LEU A 121 18.12 8.50 -1.96
C LEU A 121 17.48 7.21 -1.45
N LEU A 122 17.18 6.29 -2.36
CA LEU A 122 16.73 4.95 -2.05
C LEU A 122 17.71 3.90 -2.62
N PRO A 123 17.96 2.80 -1.90
CA PRO A 123 18.85 1.74 -2.37
C PRO A 123 18.27 1.00 -3.57
N GLU A 124 19.08 0.74 -4.61
CA GLU A 124 18.62 0.02 -5.82
C GLU A 124 18.09 -1.39 -5.56
N ARG A 125 18.57 -2.02 -4.48
CA ARG A 125 18.17 -3.37 -4.05
C ARG A 125 16.89 -3.37 -3.21
N GLY A 126 16.32 -2.20 -2.89
CA GLY A 126 15.04 -2.11 -2.21
C GLY A 126 13.92 -2.63 -3.11
N THR A 127 12.97 -3.38 -2.56
CA THR A 127 11.73 -3.71 -3.26
C THR A 127 10.87 -2.44 -3.31
N HIS A 128 11.04 -1.64 -4.36
CA HIS A 128 10.16 -0.49 -4.66
C HIS A 128 8.80 -0.92 -5.20
N LYS A 129 8.60 -2.23 -5.26
CA LYS A 129 7.37 -2.89 -5.59
C LYS A 129 6.89 -3.65 -4.37
N THR A 130 5.62 -3.51 -4.02
CA THR A 130 4.98 -4.38 -3.03
C THR A 130 4.95 -5.81 -3.55
N ALA A 131 4.54 -6.77 -2.70
CA ALA A 131 4.32 -8.16 -3.12
C ALA A 131 3.34 -8.29 -4.30
N HIS A 132 2.47 -7.29 -4.49
CA HIS A 132 1.50 -7.21 -5.59
C HIS A 132 2.01 -6.45 -6.82
N GLY A 133 3.29 -6.08 -6.87
CA GLY A 133 3.87 -5.35 -7.99
C GLY A 133 3.52 -3.86 -8.03
N GLU A 134 3.05 -3.28 -6.92
CA GLU A 134 2.68 -1.87 -6.83
C GLU A 134 3.88 -0.99 -6.50
N LYS A 135 4.07 0.09 -7.24
CA LYS A 135 5.08 1.12 -6.99
C LYS A 135 4.60 2.12 -5.95
N LEU A 136 5.52 2.62 -5.14
CA LEU A 136 5.26 3.73 -4.21
C LEU A 136 5.37 5.07 -4.94
N VAL A 137 4.35 5.90 -4.77
CA VAL A 137 4.24 7.26 -5.32
C VAL A 137 3.88 8.21 -4.18
N ALA A 138 4.62 9.30 -4.03
CA ALA A 138 4.25 10.42 -3.17
C ALA A 138 3.70 11.55 -4.03
N ILE A 139 2.54 12.08 -3.64
CA ILE A 139 1.88 13.23 -4.24
C ILE A 139 1.99 14.37 -3.23
N PHE A 140 2.66 15.43 -3.62
CA PHE A 140 2.68 16.69 -2.89
C PHE A 140 1.61 17.61 -3.47
N LYS A 141 0.84 18.25 -2.59
CA LYS A 141 -0.19 19.21 -2.96
C LYS A 141 -0.07 20.45 -2.09
N ARG A 142 -0.17 21.64 -2.67
CA ARG A 142 -0.23 22.88 -1.88
C ARG A 142 -1.56 23.01 -1.17
N ARG A 143 -1.52 23.45 0.08
CA ARG A 143 -2.73 23.76 0.85
C ARG A 143 -3.25 25.14 0.46
N TYR A 144 -4.55 25.25 0.29
CA TYR A 144 -5.23 26.54 0.19
C TYR A 144 -5.50 27.08 1.60
N ASP A 145 -5.48 28.39 1.77
CA ASP A 145 -5.98 29.01 2.99
C ASP A 145 -7.49 28.78 3.11
N ASP A 146 -8.07 29.03 4.29
CA ASP A 146 -9.50 28.80 4.56
C ASP A 146 -10.42 29.56 3.57
N ASP A 147 -9.91 30.64 2.98
CA ASP A 147 -10.56 31.44 1.92
C ASP A 147 -10.41 30.86 0.49
N LYS A 148 -9.90 29.63 0.33
CA LYS A 148 -9.82 28.79 -0.90
C LYS A 148 -9.13 29.37 -2.15
N ASP A 149 -8.86 30.67 -2.20
CA ASP A 149 -8.28 31.36 -3.36
C ASP A 149 -6.81 31.78 -3.15
N ILE A 150 -6.30 31.70 -1.91
CA ILE A 150 -4.91 32.03 -1.59
C ILE A 150 -4.12 30.74 -1.39
N LEU A 151 -3.13 30.52 -2.25
CA LEU A 151 -2.20 29.39 -2.14
C LEU A 151 -1.20 29.67 -1.01
N THR A 152 -1.20 28.80 0.00
CA THR A 152 -0.23 28.89 1.08
C THR A 152 1.12 28.31 0.66
N GLN A 153 2.12 28.52 1.50
CA GLN A 153 3.45 27.92 1.38
C GLN A 153 3.52 26.52 2.02
N ASP A 154 2.40 26.05 2.57
CA ASP A 154 2.27 24.73 3.18
C ASP A 154 1.92 23.68 2.12
N VAL A 155 2.47 22.47 2.30
CA VAL A 155 2.29 21.35 1.38
C VAL A 155 1.89 20.11 2.17
N GLU A 156 0.85 19.46 1.67
CA GLU A 156 0.38 18.16 2.11
C GLU A 156 1.03 17.06 1.26
N MET A 157 1.34 15.93 1.87
CA MET A 157 1.93 14.78 1.19
C MET A 157 1.04 13.56 1.37
N LEU A 158 0.65 12.96 0.25
CA LEU A 158 -0.09 11.70 0.20
C LEU A 158 0.80 10.63 -0.42
N VAL A 159 0.98 9.49 0.25
CA VAL A 159 1.74 8.35 -0.28
C VAL A 159 0.77 7.25 -0.68
N LEU A 160 0.89 6.76 -1.92
CA LEU A 160 0.03 5.75 -2.50
C LEU A 160 0.86 4.61 -3.10
N THR A 161 0.28 3.41 -3.08
CA THR A 161 0.75 2.25 -3.84
C THR A 161 -0.03 2.15 -5.15
N VAL A 162 0.65 2.27 -6.28
CA VAL A 162 0.07 2.27 -7.63
C VAL A 162 0.59 1.10 -8.44
N LEU A 163 -0.27 0.32 -9.10
CA LEU A 163 0.19 -0.76 -9.97
C LEU A 163 1.10 -0.23 -11.09
N ASP A 164 2.22 -0.93 -11.31
CA ASP A 164 3.06 -0.65 -12.47
C ASP A 164 2.28 -1.00 -13.76
N LYS A 165 2.32 -0.19 -14.81
CA LYS A 165 1.59 -0.43 -16.08
C LYS A 165 1.85 -1.82 -16.70
N LYS A 166 2.94 -2.48 -16.31
CA LYS A 166 3.30 -3.85 -16.74
C LYS A 166 2.72 -4.97 -15.87
N GLY A 167 2.10 -4.65 -14.72
CA GLY A 167 1.65 -5.58 -13.68
C GLY A 167 0.21 -6.07 -13.79
N GLY A 168 -0.54 -5.63 -14.80
CA GLY A 168 -1.99 -5.89 -14.91
C GLY A 168 -2.82 -4.93 -14.07
N GLY A 169 -4.15 -5.10 -14.07
CA GLY A 169 -5.07 -4.25 -13.31
C GLY A 169 -5.28 -4.71 -11.85
N TYR A 170 -5.92 -3.86 -11.04
CA TYR A 170 -6.32 -4.19 -9.67
C TYR A 170 -7.38 -5.30 -9.76
N THR A 171 -6.93 -6.54 -9.63
CA THR A 171 -7.87 -7.67 -9.54
C THR A 171 -8.62 -7.59 -8.22
N ARG A 172 -9.95 -7.78 -8.29
CA ARG A 172 -10.79 -7.81 -7.09
C ARG A 172 -10.35 -8.97 -6.21
N ASN A 173 -9.70 -8.67 -5.09
CA ASN A 173 -9.06 -9.67 -4.26
C ASN A 173 -9.25 -9.31 -2.78
N LYS A 174 -10.06 -10.13 -2.09
CA LYS A 174 -10.33 -9.97 -0.66
C LYS A 174 -9.06 -10.07 0.19
N ALA A 175 -8.12 -10.95 -0.16
CA ALA A 175 -6.88 -11.12 0.58
C ALA A 175 -5.97 -9.90 0.45
N ARG A 176 -5.87 -9.32 -0.75
CA ARG A 176 -5.15 -8.06 -0.98
C ARG A 176 -5.77 -6.91 -0.18
N PHE A 177 -7.09 -6.76 -0.23
CA PHE A 177 -7.77 -5.72 0.55
C PHE A 177 -7.57 -5.89 2.06
N ALA A 178 -7.58 -7.12 2.57
CA ALA A 178 -7.28 -7.42 3.97
C ALA A 178 -5.83 -7.03 4.33
N GLU A 179 -4.86 -7.40 3.50
CA GLU A 179 -3.46 -7.01 3.69
C GLU A 179 -3.26 -5.48 3.64
N SER A 180 -3.87 -4.78 2.67
CA SER A 180 -3.85 -3.31 2.61
C SER A 180 -4.48 -2.68 3.85
N SER A 181 -5.55 -3.28 4.37
CA SER A 181 -6.18 -2.84 5.62
C SER A 181 -5.27 -3.04 6.82
N SER A 182 -4.57 -4.18 6.93
CA SER A 182 -3.56 -4.41 7.96
C SER A 182 -2.39 -3.42 7.83
N ILE A 183 -1.92 -3.13 6.61
CA ILE A 183 -0.89 -2.11 6.34
C ILE A 183 -1.34 -0.74 6.87
N ALA A 184 -2.55 -0.31 6.52
CA ALA A 184 -3.10 0.96 7.00
C ALA A 184 -3.21 1.00 8.52
N ASN A 185 -3.60 -0.11 9.16
CA ASN A 185 -3.64 -0.22 10.62
C ASN A 185 -2.25 -0.06 11.26
N TYR A 186 -1.20 -0.69 10.72
CA TYR A 186 0.18 -0.51 11.21
C TYR A 186 0.69 0.92 11.01
N MET A 187 0.25 1.59 9.96
CA MET A 187 0.55 3.00 9.72
C MET A 187 -0.26 3.96 10.60
N GLY A 188 -1.26 3.48 11.34
CA GLY A 188 -2.06 4.28 12.27
C GLY A 188 -2.84 5.39 11.56
N ALA A 189 -2.79 6.60 12.12
CA ALA A 189 -3.56 7.74 11.62
C ALA A 189 -3.12 8.23 10.22
N THR A 190 -1.90 7.90 9.79
CA THR A 190 -1.36 8.32 8.49
C THR A 190 -1.54 7.28 7.38
N GLY A 191 -2.04 6.09 7.73
CA GLY A 191 -2.28 5.00 6.79
C GLY A 191 -3.67 5.05 6.17
N GLY A 192 -3.75 4.80 4.86
CA GLY A 192 -5.01 4.68 4.14
C GLY A 192 -5.00 3.51 3.17
N VAL A 193 -6.19 3.05 2.80
CA VAL A 193 -6.42 2.01 1.80
C VAL A 193 -7.17 2.60 0.63
N LEU A 194 -6.71 2.28 -0.57
CA LEU A 194 -7.43 2.50 -1.81
C LEU A 194 -8.10 1.18 -2.20
N PRO A 195 -9.42 1.04 -2.03
CA PRO A 195 -10.05 -0.25 -2.22
C PRO A 195 -10.18 -0.59 -3.72
N ASP A 196 -10.36 -1.88 -4.00
CA ASP A 196 -10.55 -2.43 -5.34
C ASP A 196 -11.99 -2.29 -5.87
N GLN A 197 -12.93 -1.99 -4.98
CA GLN A 197 -14.35 -1.77 -5.23
C GLN A 197 -14.95 -1.01 -4.04
N ASP A 198 -16.24 -0.68 -4.08
CA ASP A 198 -16.93 -0.14 -2.91
C ASP A 198 -16.80 -1.09 -1.71
N ARG A 199 -16.20 -0.59 -0.62
CA ARG A 199 -15.96 -1.35 0.62
C ARG A 199 -16.54 -0.56 1.78
N GLY A 200 -17.86 -0.69 1.96
CA GLY A 200 -18.59 -0.07 3.07
C GLY A 200 -18.54 1.45 3.00
N LYS A 201 -17.73 2.08 3.87
CA LYS A 201 -17.59 3.54 3.92
C LYS A 201 -16.60 4.10 2.90
N CYS A 202 -15.86 3.27 2.16
CA CYS A 202 -14.90 3.74 1.16
C CYS A 202 -15.43 3.52 -0.26
N ILE A 203 -15.56 4.59 -1.03
CA ILE A 203 -16.23 4.60 -2.34
C ILE A 203 -15.22 4.53 -3.49
N VAL A 204 -15.51 3.64 -4.45
CA VAL A 204 -14.85 3.47 -5.74
C VAL A 204 -15.93 3.37 -6.82
N ASP A 205 -16.37 4.52 -7.31
CA ASP A 205 -17.34 4.64 -8.40
C ASP A 205 -16.62 4.94 -9.71
N LYS A 206 -16.30 3.87 -10.46
CA LYS A 206 -15.68 3.99 -11.77
C LYS A 206 -16.51 4.86 -12.72
N SER A 207 -17.84 4.80 -12.66
CA SER A 207 -18.71 5.53 -13.60
C SER A 207 -18.62 7.04 -13.42
N LYS A 208 -18.51 7.49 -12.17
CA LYS A 208 -18.35 8.91 -11.79
C LYS A 208 -16.89 9.35 -11.64
N GLY A 209 -15.95 8.41 -11.76
CA GLY A 209 -14.52 8.67 -11.56
C GLY A 209 -14.16 8.98 -10.11
N LEU A 210 -15.01 8.60 -9.15
CA LEU A 210 -14.81 8.88 -7.73
C LEU A 210 -14.00 7.75 -7.10
N PHE A 211 -12.85 8.08 -6.52
CA PHE A 211 -11.94 7.11 -5.90
C PHE A 211 -11.47 7.64 -4.56
N GLU A 212 -11.99 7.08 -3.47
CA GLU A 212 -11.61 7.49 -2.12
C GLU A 212 -10.44 6.65 -1.60
N VAL A 213 -9.49 7.34 -0.96
CA VAL A 213 -8.52 6.72 -0.05
C VAL A 213 -9.07 6.84 1.36
N CYS A 214 -9.16 5.73 2.07
CA CYS A 214 -9.77 5.68 3.39
C CYS A 214 -8.79 5.20 4.44
N GLY A 215 -8.55 6.02 5.45
CA GLY A 215 -7.77 5.65 6.63
C GLY A 215 -8.64 5.48 7.87
N ASN A 216 -7.99 5.41 9.02
CA ASN A 216 -8.68 5.23 10.30
C ASN A 216 -9.37 6.53 10.74
N GLY A 217 -10.61 6.73 10.29
CA GLY A 217 -11.45 7.88 10.66
C GLY A 217 -11.40 9.07 9.70
N TRP A 218 -10.59 8.99 8.64
CA TRP A 218 -10.50 10.01 7.59
C TRP A 218 -10.73 9.40 6.20
N LYS A 219 -11.12 10.26 5.25
CA LYS A 219 -11.26 9.91 3.83
C LYS A 219 -10.76 11.07 2.99
N LEU A 220 -10.30 10.74 1.80
CA LEU A 220 -9.74 11.69 0.86
C LEU A 220 -10.12 11.27 -0.56
N ASP A 221 -10.66 12.20 -1.34
CA ASP A 221 -10.98 11.96 -2.74
C ASP A 221 -9.72 12.16 -3.60
N LEU A 222 -9.34 11.15 -4.39
CA LEU A 222 -8.21 11.27 -5.31
C LEU A 222 -8.41 12.36 -6.37
N GLN A 223 -9.65 12.77 -6.67
CA GLN A 223 -9.91 13.90 -7.56
C GLN A 223 -9.36 15.23 -7.02
N ASP A 224 -9.11 15.33 -5.72
CA ASP A 224 -8.48 16.51 -5.13
C ASP A 224 -6.98 16.59 -5.42
N PHE A 225 -6.35 15.47 -5.79
CA PHE A 225 -4.90 15.34 -5.97
C PHE A 225 -4.49 15.06 -7.40
N LEU A 226 -5.38 14.44 -8.18
CA LEU A 226 -5.12 14.00 -9.54
C LEU A 226 -6.00 14.74 -10.55
N ASP A 227 -5.44 15.03 -11.72
CA ASP A 227 -6.18 15.57 -12.84
C ASP A 227 -7.01 14.49 -13.56
N ASN A 228 -7.89 14.89 -14.50
CA ASN A 228 -8.75 13.96 -15.23
C ASN A 228 -7.97 12.92 -16.07
N SER A 229 -6.80 13.28 -16.60
CA SER A 229 -5.93 12.38 -17.38
C SER A 229 -5.28 11.32 -16.49
N GLN A 230 -4.81 11.74 -15.32
CA GLN A 230 -4.21 10.91 -14.27
C GLN A 230 -5.27 9.97 -13.66
N LEU A 231 -6.46 10.50 -13.35
CA LEU A 231 -7.60 9.70 -12.89
C LEU A 231 -8.06 8.69 -13.94
N SER A 232 -8.07 9.06 -15.22
CA SER A 232 -8.40 8.14 -16.32
C SER A 232 -7.37 7.03 -16.42
N SER A 233 -6.08 7.36 -16.31
CA SER A 233 -4.99 6.39 -16.25
C SER A 233 -5.11 5.48 -15.03
N PHE A 234 -5.48 6.03 -13.88
CA PHE A 234 -5.74 5.28 -12.66
C PHE A 234 -6.95 4.34 -12.79
N ARG A 235 -8.05 4.82 -13.37
CA ARG A 235 -9.24 4.02 -13.67
C ARG A 235 -8.93 2.87 -14.62
N ALA A 236 -8.04 3.07 -15.60
CA ALA A 236 -7.60 2.01 -16.51
C ALA A 236 -6.79 0.91 -15.81
N MET A 237 -6.21 1.22 -14.63
CA MET A 237 -5.54 0.23 -13.80
C MET A 237 -6.52 -0.52 -12.90
N LEU A 238 -7.64 0.08 -12.47
CA LEU A 238 -8.65 -0.60 -11.63
C LEU A 238 -9.54 -1.59 -12.40
#